data_AF-A0A1F2RA50-F1
#
_entry.id   AF-A0A1F2RA50-F1
#
_cell.length_a   1.000
_cell.length_b   1.000
_cell.length_c   1.000
_cell.angle_alpha   90.00
_cell.angle_beta   90.00
_cell.angle_gamma   90.00
#
_symmetry.space_group_name_H-M   'P 1'
#
loop_
_entity.id
_entity.type
_entity.pdbx_description
1 polymer ?
#
loop_
_entity_poly.entity_id
_entity_poly.type
_entity_poly.pdbx_seq_one_letter_code
_entity_poly.pdbx_strand_id
1 'polypeptide(L)'
;MPVVPYVNRIEPSEDAVIWRFMDLRKFRDLMASEELYFRRADLFSDKSEGLPPEQYARRVLRLDPYDINDRVSLNNHLGSLAQNRESYYISCWHLYRQETLDMWEQYGHDGVAVCSQYGLLKSALDGLLDEAHTGLVRYGTDHLVNTFNTLEFITTKQIQYSQDREVRAWLTTSDPLGGGNRHFDLDNFPHPVPLDLNPRHSWVPDCKRRRINLRSLITDVFISPWAEEDAVEEIMVWVKLKGFPNSVKRSELTSDQTPTLEQFRAVRHLASTRVPEPKVIKDRSVPKEELDQFFRVLSGLTPSRVRFFYRQRWESCRLNPGSLPLATDIQYLQTTLRLLHAWSDQGIDVG
;
A
#
# COMPACT_ATOMS: atom_id res chain seq x y z
N MET A 1 2.17 24.43 -5.29
CA MET A 1 0.95 24.64 -6.10
C MET A 1 -0.27 24.43 -5.19
N PRO A 2 -1.40 25.11 -5.42
CA PRO A 2 -2.62 24.84 -4.64
C PRO A 2 -3.13 23.43 -4.89
N VAL A 3 -3.77 22.84 -3.87
CA VAL A 3 -4.41 21.53 -3.99
C VAL A 3 -5.62 21.62 -4.92
N VAL A 4 -5.70 20.71 -5.87
CA VAL A 4 -6.78 20.64 -6.88
C VAL A 4 -7.88 19.71 -6.37
N PRO A 5 -9.17 20.12 -6.40
CA PRO A 5 -10.27 19.25 -6.02
C PRO A 5 -10.51 18.19 -7.09
N TYR A 6 -11.10 17.06 -6.70
CA TYR A 6 -11.54 16.04 -7.66
C TYR A 6 -12.58 16.58 -8.65
N VAL A 7 -12.70 15.93 -9.81
CA VAL A 7 -13.64 16.31 -10.88
C VAL A 7 -15.08 16.43 -10.36
N ASN A 8 -15.48 15.54 -9.45
CA ASN A 8 -16.80 15.53 -8.84
C ASN A 8 -16.95 16.52 -7.65
N ARG A 9 -15.84 17.11 -7.18
CA ARG A 9 -15.75 18.04 -6.04
C ARG A 9 -16.42 17.55 -4.76
N ILE A 10 -16.37 16.24 -4.53
CA ILE A 10 -16.90 15.63 -3.30
C ILE A 10 -15.77 15.55 -2.27
N GLU A 11 -15.87 16.40 -1.26
CA GLU A 11 -14.91 16.51 -0.16
C GLU A 11 -15.64 16.35 1.18
N PRO A 12 -14.99 15.78 2.22
CA PRO A 12 -15.52 15.84 3.57
C PRO A 12 -15.34 17.25 4.14
N SER A 13 -15.88 17.52 5.33
CA SER A 13 -15.61 18.79 6.02
C SER A 13 -14.13 18.92 6.39
N GLU A 14 -13.62 20.16 6.47
CA GLU A 14 -12.21 20.42 6.81
C GLU A 14 -11.81 19.87 8.19
N ASP A 15 -12.76 19.79 9.13
CA ASP A 15 -12.59 19.21 10.47
C ASP A 15 -12.83 17.69 10.53
N ALA A 16 -13.19 17.05 9.41
CA ALA A 16 -13.46 15.62 9.38
C ALA A 16 -12.22 14.81 9.79
N VAL A 17 -12.41 13.92 10.76
CA VAL A 17 -11.35 13.06 11.30
C VAL A 17 -11.01 11.98 10.29
N ILE A 18 -9.71 11.85 9.99
CA ILE A 18 -9.18 10.84 9.09
C ILE A 18 -8.08 10.03 9.78
N TRP A 19 -8.05 8.73 9.54
CA TRP A 19 -7.09 7.81 10.13
C TRP A 19 -6.24 7.16 9.04
N ARG A 20 -4.96 6.94 9.31
CA ARG A 20 -4.10 6.13 8.44
C ARG A 20 -3.49 5.01 9.28
N PHE A 21 -4.04 3.81 9.09
CA PHE A 21 -3.52 2.57 9.67
C PHE A 21 -2.23 2.16 8.97
N MET A 22 -1.24 1.75 9.75
CA MET A 22 0.05 1.31 9.22
C MET A 22 0.76 0.36 10.20
N ASP A 23 1.42 -0.65 9.64
CA ASP A 23 2.31 -1.53 10.39
C ASP A 23 3.48 -0.75 11.04
N LEU A 24 4.10 -1.37 12.03
CA LEU A 24 5.16 -0.73 12.81
C LEU A 24 6.33 -0.25 11.93
N ARG A 25 6.58 -0.94 10.82
CA ARG A 25 7.64 -0.58 9.87
C ARG A 25 7.36 0.74 9.17
N LYS A 26 6.16 0.88 8.60
CA LYS A 26 5.69 2.11 7.94
C LYS A 26 5.61 3.27 8.93
N PHE A 27 5.24 3.00 10.18
CA PHE A 27 5.23 4.02 11.22
C PHE A 27 6.63 4.58 11.51
N ARG A 28 7.64 3.71 11.65
CA ARG A 28 9.04 4.14 11.80
C ARG A 28 9.50 4.97 10.62
N ASP A 29 9.19 4.52 9.40
CA ASP A 29 9.52 5.27 8.19
C ASP A 29 8.91 6.67 8.21
N LEU A 30 7.62 6.80 8.51
CA LEU A 30 6.95 8.10 8.64
C LEU A 30 7.61 8.98 9.70
N MET A 31 7.90 8.42 10.88
CA MET A 31 8.49 9.18 11.98
C MET A 31 9.94 9.59 11.70
N ALA A 32 10.75 8.71 11.13
CA ALA A 32 12.16 8.99 10.82
C ALA A 32 12.30 9.94 9.63
N SER A 33 11.55 9.71 8.55
CA SER A 33 11.63 10.48 7.32
C SER A 33 10.83 11.77 7.37
N GLU A 34 9.77 11.87 8.19
CA GLU A 34 8.82 12.98 8.15
C GLU A 34 8.28 13.22 6.74
N GLU A 35 8.05 12.14 5.99
CA GLU A 35 7.58 12.18 4.60
C GLU A 35 6.28 11.40 4.44
N LEU A 36 5.32 11.98 3.71
CA LEU A 36 4.19 11.22 3.20
C LEU A 36 4.64 10.35 2.02
N TYR A 37 4.43 9.05 2.17
CA TYR A 37 4.62 8.07 1.11
C TYR A 37 3.38 7.98 0.21
N PHE A 38 3.61 8.11 -1.10
CA PHE A 38 2.62 7.93 -2.15
C PHE A 38 3.03 6.78 -3.07
N ARG A 39 2.19 5.76 -3.19
CA ARG A 39 2.44 4.57 -4.01
C ARG A 39 1.91 4.78 -5.42
N ARG A 40 2.66 4.39 -6.46
CA ARG A 40 2.16 4.42 -7.84
C ARG A 40 0.93 3.50 -7.99
N ALA A 41 -0.16 3.97 -8.58
CA ALA A 41 -1.47 3.32 -8.50
C ALA A 41 -1.52 1.94 -9.19
N ASP A 42 -0.77 1.73 -10.27
CA ASP A 42 -0.65 0.42 -10.95
C ASP A 42 -0.05 -0.68 -10.06
N LEU A 43 0.69 -0.28 -9.02
CA LEU A 43 1.38 -1.19 -8.11
C LEU A 43 0.53 -1.60 -6.90
N PHE A 44 -0.75 -1.25 -6.88
CA PHE A 44 -1.67 -1.68 -5.84
C PHE A 44 -1.97 -3.19 -5.96
N SER A 45 -2.39 -3.77 -4.84
CA SER A 45 -2.88 -5.15 -4.72
C SER A 45 -4.12 -5.37 -5.57
N ASP A 46 -5.08 -4.46 -5.46
CA ASP A 46 -6.27 -4.41 -6.30
C ASP A 46 -5.90 -4.03 -7.75
N LYS A 47 -6.01 -5.00 -8.66
CA LYS A 47 -5.73 -4.80 -10.09
C LYS A 47 -6.81 -4.00 -10.81
N SER A 48 -7.98 -3.86 -10.19
CA SER A 48 -9.07 -3.04 -10.70
C SER A 48 -9.04 -1.59 -10.25
N GLU A 49 -8.12 -1.24 -9.32
CA GLU A 49 -7.94 0.13 -8.86
C GLU A 49 -7.77 1.07 -10.06
N GLY A 50 -8.59 2.13 -10.12
CA GLY A 50 -8.55 3.09 -11.21
C GLY A 50 -9.08 2.61 -12.56
N LEU A 51 -9.75 1.46 -12.64
CA LEU A 51 -10.34 0.90 -13.86
C LEU A 51 -11.85 0.72 -13.74
N PRO A 52 -12.64 1.05 -14.78
CA PRO A 52 -14.05 0.72 -14.80
C PRO A 52 -14.25 -0.80 -14.99
N PRO A 53 -15.36 -1.37 -14.49
CA PRO A 53 -15.78 -2.71 -14.89
C PRO A 53 -15.95 -2.79 -16.41
N GLU A 54 -15.54 -3.92 -17.02
CA GLU A 54 -15.60 -4.11 -18.48
C GLU A 54 -17.02 -3.88 -19.04
N GLN A 55 -18.05 -4.34 -18.31
CA GLN A 55 -19.45 -4.13 -18.68
C GLN A 55 -19.83 -2.65 -18.73
N TYR A 56 -19.32 -1.84 -17.79
CA TYR A 56 -19.54 -0.39 -17.80
C TYR A 56 -18.85 0.25 -19.01
N ALA A 57 -17.58 -0.11 -19.26
CA ALA A 57 -16.81 0.41 -20.39
C ALA A 57 -17.51 0.11 -21.72
N ARG A 58 -17.96 -1.14 -21.95
CA ARG A 58 -18.71 -1.52 -23.15
C ARG A 58 -19.98 -0.70 -23.35
N ARG A 59 -20.78 -0.57 -22.29
CA ARG A 59 -22.04 0.18 -22.34
C ARG A 59 -21.82 1.64 -22.71
N VAL A 60 -20.87 2.29 -22.04
CA VAL A 60 -20.58 3.72 -22.25
C VAL A 60 -19.98 3.99 -23.62
N LEU A 61 -19.07 3.11 -24.06
CA LEU A 61 -18.43 3.22 -25.38
C LEU A 61 -19.29 2.66 -26.52
N ARG A 62 -20.47 2.09 -26.22
CA ARG A 62 -21.41 1.47 -27.17
C ARG A 62 -20.79 0.35 -28.01
N LEU A 63 -19.99 -0.49 -27.36
CA LEU A 63 -19.26 -1.59 -28.00
C LEU A 63 -20.06 -2.90 -27.95
N ASP A 64 -20.18 -3.57 -29.09
CA ASP A 64 -20.80 -4.88 -29.24
C ASP A 64 -19.83 -5.98 -28.76
N PRO A 65 -20.18 -6.80 -27.76
CA PRO A 65 -19.33 -7.90 -27.31
C PRO A 65 -19.06 -8.99 -28.36
N TYR A 66 -19.84 -9.03 -29.45
CA TYR A 66 -19.71 -10.01 -30.53
C TYR A 66 -18.93 -9.49 -31.75
N ASP A 67 -18.62 -8.18 -31.80
CA ASP A 67 -17.77 -7.61 -32.85
C ASP A 67 -16.29 -7.66 -32.42
N ILE A 68 -15.46 -8.23 -33.29
CA ILE A 68 -14.01 -8.38 -33.06
C ILE A 68 -13.31 -7.02 -33.02
N ASN A 69 -13.71 -6.06 -33.85
CA ASN A 69 -13.13 -4.71 -33.86
C ASN A 69 -13.46 -3.95 -32.57
N ASP A 70 -14.67 -4.15 -32.04
CA ASP A 70 -15.08 -3.57 -30.77
C ASP A 70 -14.33 -4.19 -29.59
N ARG A 71 -14.00 -5.49 -29.66
CA ARG A 71 -13.08 -6.11 -28.69
C ARG A 71 -11.69 -5.47 -28.73
N VAL A 72 -11.14 -5.20 -29.93
CA VAL A 72 -9.85 -4.52 -30.09
C VAL A 72 -9.90 -3.10 -29.52
N SER A 73 -10.97 -2.36 -29.82
CA SER A 73 -11.21 -1.02 -29.29
C SER A 73 -11.29 -1.01 -27.76
N LEU A 74 -12.05 -1.95 -27.18
CA LEU A 74 -12.18 -2.12 -25.74
C LEU A 74 -10.82 -2.38 -25.08
N ASN A 75 -10.02 -3.30 -25.63
CA ASN A 75 -8.67 -3.59 -25.12
C ASN A 75 -7.80 -2.34 -25.16
N ASN A 76 -7.83 -1.57 -26.24
CA ASN A 76 -7.07 -0.33 -26.34
C ASN A 76 -7.46 0.69 -25.26
N HIS A 77 -8.77 0.89 -25.04
CA HIS A 77 -9.27 1.78 -24.01
C HIS A 77 -8.86 1.33 -22.60
N LEU A 78 -9.00 0.04 -22.28
CA LEU A 78 -8.61 -0.51 -20.99
C LEU A 78 -7.09 -0.47 -20.78
N GLY A 79 -6.30 -0.80 -21.79
CA GLY A 79 -4.85 -0.74 -21.75
C GLY A 79 -4.32 0.68 -21.54
N SER A 80 -4.93 1.66 -22.22
CA SER A 80 -4.62 3.08 -22.01
C SER A 80 -4.93 3.51 -20.57
N LEU A 81 -6.09 3.15 -20.02
CA LEU A 81 -6.42 3.43 -18.61
C LEU A 81 -5.42 2.75 -17.66
N ALA A 82 -5.12 1.47 -17.88
CA ALA A 82 -4.20 0.71 -17.06
C ALA A 82 -2.80 1.33 -17.03
N GLN A 83 -2.32 1.84 -18.17
CA GLN A 83 -1.08 2.60 -18.29
C GLN A 83 -1.17 3.99 -17.63
N ASN A 84 -2.29 4.70 -17.77
CA ASN A 84 -2.46 6.02 -17.17
C ASN A 84 -2.34 6.00 -15.64
N ARG A 85 -2.73 4.89 -14.99
CA ARG A 85 -2.56 4.69 -13.54
C ARG A 85 -1.14 4.92 -13.05
N GLU A 86 -0.16 4.66 -13.89
CA GLU A 86 1.25 4.80 -13.56
C GLU A 86 1.68 6.27 -13.38
N SER A 87 0.82 7.21 -13.73
CA SER A 87 1.04 8.65 -13.53
C SER A 87 0.45 9.16 -12.21
N TYR A 88 -0.27 8.33 -11.46
CA TYR A 88 -0.88 8.71 -10.18
C TYR A 88 -0.16 8.05 -9.02
N TYR A 89 0.26 8.86 -8.06
CA TYR A 89 0.91 8.42 -6.83
C TYR A 89 -0.01 8.70 -5.66
N ILE A 90 -0.50 7.66 -5.00
CA ILE A 90 -1.64 7.72 -4.09
C ILE A 90 -1.22 7.47 -2.63
N SER A 91 -1.78 8.26 -1.71
CA SER A 91 -1.78 8.05 -0.28
C SER A 91 -3.23 7.99 0.22
N CYS A 92 -3.61 6.85 0.79
CA CYS A 92 -4.97 6.57 1.25
C CYS A 92 -5.11 6.86 2.75
N TRP A 93 -6.20 7.51 3.13
CA TRP A 93 -6.64 7.71 4.51
C TRP A 93 -8.07 7.17 4.65
N HIS A 94 -8.45 6.75 5.85
CA HIS A 94 -9.79 6.30 6.18
C HIS A 94 -10.59 7.47 6.77
N LEU A 95 -11.76 7.79 6.21
CA LEU A 95 -12.70 8.72 6.83
C LEU A 95 -13.28 8.04 8.08
N TYR A 96 -12.78 8.46 9.24
CA TYR A 96 -12.99 7.72 10.48
C TYR A 96 -14.43 7.80 10.95
N ARG A 97 -14.96 6.65 11.41
CA ARG A 97 -16.21 6.57 12.18
C ARG A 97 -16.03 5.72 13.43
N GLN A 98 -15.41 4.56 13.26
CA GLN A 98 -15.07 3.62 14.31
C GLN A 98 -13.91 2.76 13.79
N GLU A 99 -13.11 2.24 14.70
CA GLU A 99 -12.14 1.20 14.37
C GLU A 99 -12.80 -0.19 14.37
N THR A 100 -12.21 -1.12 13.65
CA THR A 100 -12.63 -2.52 13.62
C THR A 100 -11.40 -3.43 13.58
N LEU A 101 -11.52 -4.65 14.13
CA LEU A 101 -10.42 -5.62 14.13
C LEU A 101 -9.92 -5.96 12.71
N ASP A 102 -10.81 -5.95 11.70
CA ASP A 102 -10.40 -6.19 10.31
C ASP A 102 -9.55 -5.05 9.72
N MET A 103 -9.74 -3.79 10.13
CA MET A 103 -8.86 -2.69 9.72
C MET A 103 -7.47 -2.84 10.31
N TRP A 104 -7.40 -3.16 11.60
CA TRP A 104 -6.13 -3.45 12.28
C TRP A 104 -5.43 -4.63 11.61
N GLU A 105 -6.13 -5.72 11.34
CA GLU A 105 -5.54 -6.94 10.79
C GLU A 105 -4.91 -6.66 9.43
N GLN A 106 -5.63 -5.93 8.58
CA GLN A 106 -5.23 -5.67 7.22
C GLN A 106 -4.09 -4.66 7.10
N TYR A 107 -4.06 -3.62 7.93
CA TYR A 107 -3.19 -2.49 7.69
C TYR A 107 -2.15 -2.21 8.77
N GLY A 108 -2.38 -2.61 10.02
CA GLY A 108 -1.57 -2.16 11.15
C GLY A 108 -1.57 -3.08 12.36
N HIS A 109 -1.63 -4.39 12.18
CA HIS A 109 -1.82 -5.37 13.26
C HIS A 109 -0.75 -5.27 14.37
N ASP A 110 0.48 -4.90 14.03
CA ASP A 110 1.61 -4.71 14.95
C ASP A 110 1.95 -3.23 15.20
N GLY A 111 1.21 -2.31 14.58
CA GLY A 111 1.59 -0.91 14.44
C GLY A 111 0.60 0.07 15.05
N VAL A 112 0.26 1.09 14.27
CA VAL A 112 -0.57 2.22 14.73
C VAL A 112 -1.60 2.64 13.70
N ALA A 113 -2.55 3.46 14.13
CA ALA A 113 -3.25 4.41 13.29
C ALA A 113 -2.81 5.83 13.67
N VAL A 114 -2.35 6.60 12.69
CA VAL A 114 -2.12 8.05 12.89
C VAL A 114 -3.40 8.81 12.52
N CYS A 115 -3.79 9.77 13.35
CA CYS A 115 -5.00 10.56 13.18
C CYS A 115 -4.67 11.95 12.67
N SER A 116 -5.54 12.47 11.82
CA SER A 116 -5.47 13.83 11.29
C SER A 116 -6.88 14.36 11.04
N GLN A 117 -6.96 15.59 10.54
CA GLN A 117 -8.18 16.18 9.99
C GLN A 117 -7.98 16.44 8.51
N TYR A 118 -9.05 16.39 7.73
CA TYR A 118 -8.98 16.59 6.28
C TYR A 118 -8.28 17.90 5.89
N GLY A 119 -8.56 19.01 6.59
CA GLY A 119 -7.94 20.30 6.31
C GLY A 119 -6.47 20.39 6.67
N LEU A 120 -6.00 19.60 7.64
CA LEU A 120 -4.57 19.48 7.94
C LEU A 120 -3.84 18.71 6.84
N LEU A 121 -4.46 17.64 6.31
CA LEU A 121 -3.93 16.93 5.16
C LEU A 121 -3.89 17.83 3.93
N LYS A 122 -4.95 18.57 3.64
CA LYS A 122 -5.01 19.54 2.53
C LYS A 122 -3.93 20.60 2.67
N SER A 123 -3.73 21.15 3.87
CA SER A 123 -2.66 22.11 4.17
C SER A 123 -1.26 21.51 3.99
N ALA A 124 -1.06 20.23 4.32
CA ALA A 124 0.22 19.55 4.13
C ALA A 124 0.54 19.25 2.65
N LEU A 125 -0.48 19.18 1.80
CA LEU A 125 -0.35 19.02 0.35
C LEU A 125 -0.22 20.37 -0.37
N ASP A 126 -0.68 21.46 0.26
CA ASP A 126 -0.59 22.80 -0.29
C ASP A 126 0.86 23.24 -0.44
N GLY A 127 1.18 23.88 -1.55
CA GLY A 127 2.55 24.35 -1.82
C GLY A 127 3.51 23.27 -2.34
N LEU A 128 3.10 22.00 -2.44
CA LEU A 128 3.92 20.97 -3.09
C LEU A 128 4.24 21.32 -4.56
N LEU A 129 5.39 20.84 -5.04
CA LEU A 129 5.84 21.06 -6.42
C LEU A 129 5.00 20.29 -7.43
N ASP A 130 4.50 19.11 -7.06
CA ASP A 130 3.60 18.34 -7.90
C ASP A 130 2.17 18.87 -7.79
N GLU A 131 1.39 18.64 -8.84
CA GLU A 131 -0.06 18.83 -8.78
C GLU A 131 -0.65 17.78 -7.83
N ALA A 132 -1.05 18.25 -6.65
CA ALA A 132 -1.67 17.43 -5.62
C ALA A 132 -3.20 17.54 -5.70
N HIS A 133 -3.87 16.42 -5.52
CA HIS A 133 -5.34 16.34 -5.41
C HIS A 133 -5.72 15.64 -4.12
N THR A 134 -6.90 15.96 -3.60
CA THR A 134 -7.48 15.21 -2.49
C THR A 134 -9.01 15.27 -2.47
N GLY A 135 -9.65 14.26 -1.91
CA GLY A 135 -11.11 14.17 -1.85
C GLY A 135 -11.59 12.75 -1.53
N LEU A 136 -12.91 12.55 -1.59
CA LEU A 136 -13.53 11.25 -1.31
C LEU A 136 -13.45 10.29 -2.50
N VAL A 137 -13.09 9.05 -2.21
CA VAL A 137 -13.27 7.93 -3.14
C VAL A 137 -14.73 7.53 -3.15
N ARG A 138 -15.27 7.30 -4.36
CA ARG A 138 -16.63 6.79 -4.56
C ARG A 138 -16.59 5.31 -4.91
N TYR A 139 -17.72 4.64 -4.76
CA TYR A 139 -17.79 3.18 -4.85
C TYR A 139 -18.88 2.73 -5.80
N GLY A 140 -18.55 1.76 -6.65
CA GLY A 140 -19.45 1.25 -7.69
C GLY A 140 -19.52 2.17 -8.90
N THR A 141 -20.53 1.96 -9.75
CA THR A 141 -20.68 2.70 -11.02
C THR A 141 -21.91 3.59 -11.07
N ASP A 142 -22.77 3.54 -10.04
CA ASP A 142 -24.07 4.24 -10.04
C ASP A 142 -23.92 5.76 -10.07
N HIS A 143 -22.80 6.26 -9.55
CA HIS A 143 -22.51 7.68 -9.57
C HIS A 143 -21.86 8.20 -10.85
N LEU A 144 -21.45 7.30 -11.75
CA LEU A 144 -20.82 7.69 -12.99
C LEU A 144 -21.92 8.09 -13.98
N VAL A 145 -21.79 9.27 -14.58
CA VAL A 145 -22.83 9.86 -15.46
C VAL A 145 -22.72 9.37 -16.91
N ASN A 146 -22.46 8.07 -17.10
CA ASN A 146 -22.18 7.43 -18.39
C ASN A 146 -21.06 8.13 -19.19
N THR A 147 -20.04 8.59 -18.48
CA THR A 147 -18.81 9.20 -19.02
C THR A 147 -17.67 8.19 -18.97
N PHE A 148 -16.74 8.31 -19.94
CA PHE A 148 -15.49 7.54 -19.97
C PHE A 148 -14.32 8.47 -19.62
N ASN A 149 -14.07 8.65 -18.33
CA ASN A 149 -13.12 9.66 -17.83
C ASN A 149 -12.11 9.03 -16.85
N THR A 150 -10.82 9.14 -17.17
CA THR A 150 -9.71 8.59 -16.37
C THR A 150 -9.69 9.11 -14.93
N LEU A 151 -9.97 10.41 -14.72
CA LEU A 151 -9.96 11.02 -13.38
C LEU A 151 -11.16 10.57 -12.53
N GLU A 152 -12.31 10.26 -13.16
CA GLU A 152 -13.43 9.64 -12.46
C GLU A 152 -13.12 8.19 -12.06
N PHE A 153 -12.40 7.45 -12.91
CA PHE A 153 -12.02 6.07 -12.60
C PHE A 153 -10.98 6.00 -11.48
N ILE A 154 -9.93 6.84 -11.47
CA ILE A 154 -8.94 6.85 -10.37
C ILE A 154 -9.50 7.38 -9.03
N THR A 155 -10.69 7.98 -9.04
CA THR A 155 -11.44 8.37 -7.83
C THR A 155 -12.53 7.37 -7.45
N THR A 156 -12.64 6.26 -8.17
CA THR A 156 -13.70 5.27 -8.01
C THR A 156 -13.12 3.89 -7.73
N LYS A 157 -13.58 3.25 -6.66
CA LYS A 157 -13.28 1.86 -6.32
C LYS A 157 -14.48 0.95 -6.57
N GLN A 158 -14.24 -0.36 -6.67
CA GLN A 158 -15.34 -1.33 -6.70
C GLN A 158 -16.14 -1.32 -5.39
N ILE A 159 -17.44 -1.65 -5.49
CA ILE A 159 -18.38 -1.55 -4.36
C ILE A 159 -17.98 -2.40 -3.14
N GLN A 160 -17.29 -3.52 -3.37
CA GLN A 160 -16.79 -4.40 -2.31
C GLN A 160 -15.76 -3.75 -1.38
N TYR A 161 -15.13 -2.65 -1.81
CA TYR A 161 -14.18 -1.87 -1.02
C TYR A 161 -14.83 -0.69 -0.29
N SER A 162 -16.17 -0.55 -0.32
CA SER A 162 -16.89 0.58 0.29
C SER A 162 -16.66 0.74 1.80
N GLN A 163 -16.26 -0.32 2.50
CA GLN A 163 -15.86 -0.27 3.90
C GLN A 163 -14.54 0.50 4.13
N ASP A 164 -13.73 0.73 3.08
CA ASP A 164 -12.50 1.52 3.15
C ASP A 164 -12.76 2.99 3.43
N ARG A 165 -13.93 3.52 3.04
CA ARG A 165 -14.34 4.94 3.21
C ARG A 165 -13.19 5.92 2.97
N GLU A 166 -12.57 5.79 1.82
CA GLU A 166 -11.26 6.34 1.60
C GLU A 166 -11.33 7.85 1.31
N VAL A 167 -10.57 8.63 2.08
CA VAL A 167 -10.09 9.95 1.69
C VAL A 167 -8.75 9.76 1.02
N ARG A 168 -8.68 10.12 -0.26
CA ARG A 168 -7.49 9.90 -1.06
C ARG A 168 -6.75 11.21 -1.24
N ALA A 169 -5.43 11.15 -1.18
CA ALA A 169 -4.55 12.20 -1.69
C ALA A 169 -3.72 11.59 -2.81
N TRP A 170 -3.56 12.27 -3.93
CA TRP A 170 -2.63 11.82 -4.97
C TRP A 170 -1.82 12.95 -5.56
N LEU A 171 -0.68 12.57 -6.14
CA LEU A 171 0.17 13.43 -6.96
C LEU A 171 0.08 12.97 -8.41
N THR A 172 -0.11 13.89 -9.33
CA THR A 172 -0.05 13.62 -10.77
C THR A 172 1.37 13.80 -11.27
N THR A 173 1.90 12.85 -12.02
CA THR A 173 3.25 12.92 -12.60
C THR A 173 3.32 12.20 -13.92
N SER A 174 3.51 12.95 -14.99
CA SER A 174 3.79 12.40 -16.31
C SER A 174 5.26 12.01 -16.45
N ASP A 175 5.53 10.88 -17.12
CA ASP A 175 6.87 10.58 -17.66
C ASP A 175 7.05 11.42 -18.94
N PRO A 176 7.93 12.46 -18.95
CA PRO A 176 8.09 13.33 -20.10
C PRO A 176 8.68 12.61 -21.32
N LEU A 177 9.33 11.46 -21.10
CA LEU A 177 9.86 10.58 -22.14
C LEU A 177 8.96 9.34 -22.35
N GLY A 178 7.76 9.32 -21.75
CA GLY A 178 6.76 8.29 -21.92
C GLY A 178 6.13 8.34 -23.31
N GLY A 179 6.92 8.04 -24.34
CA GLY A 179 6.48 8.00 -25.73
C GLY A 179 6.20 6.57 -26.18
N GLY A 180 5.11 5.96 -25.71
CA GLY A 180 4.72 4.62 -26.16
C GLY A 180 3.42 4.12 -25.53
N ASN A 181 2.61 3.43 -26.33
CA ASN A 181 1.48 2.63 -25.84
C ASN A 181 2.04 1.25 -25.41
N ARG A 182 2.44 1.12 -24.15
CA ARG A 182 3.07 -0.11 -23.64
C ARG A 182 2.09 -1.29 -23.58
N HIS A 183 0.81 -1.05 -23.81
CA HIS A 183 -0.22 -2.08 -23.96
C HIS A 183 -0.35 -2.63 -25.39
N PHE A 184 0.48 -2.21 -26.35
CA PHE A 184 0.53 -2.80 -27.69
C PHE A 184 1.64 -3.84 -27.79
N ASP A 185 1.39 -4.92 -28.54
CA ASP A 185 2.41 -5.91 -28.88
C ASP A 185 3.20 -5.55 -30.15
N LEU A 186 4.09 -6.45 -30.59
CA LEU A 186 4.95 -6.27 -31.75
C LEU A 186 4.17 -6.20 -33.08
N ASP A 187 2.95 -6.73 -33.12
CA ASP A 187 2.06 -6.69 -34.29
C ASP A 187 1.14 -5.47 -34.27
N ASN A 188 1.39 -4.53 -33.35
CA ASN A 188 0.58 -3.34 -33.10
C ASN A 188 -0.87 -3.69 -32.70
N PHE A 189 -1.05 -4.82 -31.99
CA PHE A 189 -2.34 -5.21 -31.44
C PHE A 189 -2.47 -4.77 -29.96
N PRO A 190 -3.58 -4.13 -29.56
CA PRO A 190 -3.76 -3.62 -28.21
C PRO A 190 -4.24 -4.70 -27.23
N HIS A 191 -3.70 -4.64 -26.02
CA HIS A 191 -4.03 -5.49 -24.87
C HIS A 191 -4.66 -4.64 -23.75
N PRO A 192 -5.48 -5.24 -22.86
CA PRO A 192 -6.15 -4.50 -21.80
C PRO A 192 -5.21 -4.02 -20.67
N VAL A 193 -3.92 -4.36 -20.74
CA VAL A 193 -2.89 -3.99 -19.76
C VAL A 193 -1.55 -3.73 -20.46
N PRO A 194 -0.63 -2.96 -19.85
CA PRO A 194 0.75 -2.86 -20.31
C PRO A 194 1.44 -4.23 -20.36
N LEU A 195 2.29 -4.44 -21.36
CA LEU A 195 3.01 -5.69 -21.60
C LEU A 195 4.45 -5.61 -21.08
N ASP A 196 4.97 -6.74 -20.63
CA ASP A 196 6.36 -6.86 -20.15
C ASP A 196 7.41 -6.58 -21.24
N LEU A 197 7.05 -6.77 -22.51
CA LEU A 197 7.92 -6.46 -23.66
C LEU A 197 8.24 -4.96 -23.75
N ASN A 198 7.35 -4.12 -23.24
CA ASN A 198 7.45 -2.67 -23.23
C ASN A 198 7.52 -2.19 -21.77
N PRO A 199 8.62 -2.47 -21.04
CA PRO A 199 8.71 -2.11 -19.64
C PRO A 199 8.72 -0.59 -19.47
N ARG A 200 8.18 -0.12 -18.35
CA ARG A 200 8.29 1.30 -17.97
C ARG A 200 9.77 1.64 -17.75
N HIS A 201 10.16 2.86 -18.08
CA HIS A 201 11.51 3.33 -17.85
C HIS A 201 11.90 3.26 -16.37
N SER A 202 13.13 2.82 -16.10
CA SER A 202 13.63 2.57 -14.74
C SER A 202 13.77 3.83 -13.88
N TRP A 203 13.83 5.02 -14.48
CA TRP A 203 13.84 6.30 -13.75
C TRP A 203 12.47 6.70 -13.22
N VAL A 204 11.38 6.09 -13.69
CA VAL A 204 10.06 6.41 -13.17
C VAL A 204 9.86 5.67 -11.85
N PRO A 205 9.80 6.38 -10.72
CA PRO A 205 9.86 5.71 -9.44
C PRO A 205 8.56 4.97 -9.15
N ASP A 206 8.64 3.88 -8.38
CA ASP A 206 7.48 3.13 -7.89
C ASP A 206 6.69 3.88 -6.79
N CYS A 207 7.29 4.94 -6.24
CA CYS A 207 6.69 5.77 -5.21
C CYS A 207 7.21 7.20 -5.27
N LYS A 208 6.49 8.11 -4.61
CA LYS A 208 6.93 9.47 -4.33
C LYS A 208 6.86 9.74 -2.83
N ARG A 209 7.77 10.59 -2.36
CA ARG A 209 7.88 11.00 -0.96
C ARG A 209 7.88 12.51 -0.87
N ARG A 210 7.07 13.07 0.02
CA ARG A 210 7.01 14.52 0.23
C ARG A 210 7.18 14.82 1.70
N ARG A 211 8.18 15.64 2.00
CA ARG A 211 8.43 16.13 3.36
C ARG A 211 7.21 16.88 3.86
N ILE A 212 6.85 16.62 5.10
CA ILE A 212 5.73 17.24 5.78
C ILE A 212 6.16 17.72 7.16
N ASN A 213 5.45 18.69 7.69
CA ASN A 213 5.51 18.97 9.12
C ASN A 213 4.61 17.98 9.86
N LEU A 214 5.21 16.94 10.45
CA LEU A 214 4.45 15.92 11.19
C LEU A 214 3.57 16.54 12.28
N ARG A 215 4.05 17.56 13.00
CA ARG A 215 3.31 18.18 14.12
C ARG A 215 2.10 18.97 13.67
N SER A 216 2.13 19.49 12.45
CA SER A 216 0.98 20.16 11.86
C SER A 216 -0.04 19.18 11.29
N LEU A 217 0.39 17.98 10.88
CA LEU A 217 -0.48 16.99 10.25
C LEU A 217 -1.11 16.02 11.26
N ILE A 218 -0.31 15.47 12.17
CA ILE A 218 -0.74 14.38 13.07
C ILE A 218 -1.28 14.98 14.37
N THR A 219 -2.45 14.53 14.77
CA THR A 219 -3.16 14.96 15.98
C THR A 219 -3.03 13.93 17.10
N ASP A 220 -3.28 12.67 16.77
CA ASP A 220 -3.25 11.52 17.69
C ASP A 220 -2.58 10.31 17.04
N VAL A 221 -2.12 9.38 17.88
CA VAL A 221 -1.58 8.07 17.46
C VAL A 221 -2.25 6.99 18.29
N PHE A 222 -2.96 6.08 17.65
CA PHE A 222 -3.58 4.92 18.29
C PHE A 222 -2.75 3.67 18.05
N ILE A 223 -2.45 2.92 19.09
CA ILE A 223 -1.69 1.67 19.01
C ILE A 223 -2.65 0.51 18.80
N SER A 224 -2.27 -0.41 17.90
CA SER A 224 -3.02 -1.63 17.61
C SER A 224 -3.37 -2.43 18.88
N PRO A 225 -4.55 -3.08 18.93
CA PRO A 225 -4.90 -3.99 20.01
C PRO A 225 -4.00 -5.24 20.08
N TRP A 226 -3.27 -5.55 19.00
CA TRP A 226 -2.34 -6.68 18.94
C TRP A 226 -0.86 -6.28 18.93
N ALA A 227 -0.54 -5.00 19.16
CA ALA A 227 0.85 -4.59 19.29
C ALA A 227 1.47 -5.20 20.56
N GLU A 228 2.58 -5.91 20.38
CA GLU A 228 3.39 -6.45 21.47
C GLU A 228 4.04 -5.32 22.29
N GLU A 229 4.46 -5.63 23.52
CA GLU A 229 4.97 -4.62 24.45
C GLU A 229 6.24 -3.91 23.93
N ASP A 230 7.11 -4.61 23.20
CA ASP A 230 8.30 -4.02 22.57
C ASP A 230 7.93 -3.04 21.45
N ALA A 231 6.91 -3.35 20.65
CA ALA A 231 6.36 -2.46 19.64
C ALA A 231 5.77 -1.20 20.28
N VAL A 232 5.03 -1.38 21.38
CA VAL A 232 4.42 -0.28 22.14
C VAL A 232 5.49 0.65 22.70
N GLU A 233 6.51 0.08 23.36
CA GLU A 233 7.65 0.85 23.88
C GLU A 233 8.31 1.66 22.78
N GLU A 234 8.59 1.05 21.62
CA GLU A 234 9.20 1.75 20.50
C GLU A 234 8.32 2.88 19.95
N ILE A 235 7.01 2.63 19.80
CA ILE A 235 6.05 3.67 19.37
C ILE A 235 6.09 4.86 20.33
N MET A 236 6.08 4.59 21.64
CA MET A 236 6.13 5.63 22.68
C MET A 236 7.42 6.44 22.60
N VAL A 237 8.57 5.81 22.34
CA VAL A 237 9.85 6.50 22.14
C VAL A 237 9.79 7.43 20.92
N TRP A 238 9.31 6.95 19.78
CA TRP A 238 9.21 7.76 18.55
C TRP A 238 8.32 8.99 18.75
N VAL A 239 7.16 8.78 19.35
CA VAL A 239 6.19 9.85 19.62
C VAL A 239 6.80 10.88 20.57
N LYS A 240 7.44 10.44 21.65
CA LYS A 240 8.12 11.35 22.59
C LYS A 240 9.25 12.12 21.91
N LEU A 241 10.06 11.45 21.08
CA LEU A 241 11.16 12.05 20.32
C LEU A 241 10.67 13.13 19.36
N LYS A 242 9.55 12.88 18.67
CA LYS A 242 8.93 13.85 17.75
C LYS A 242 8.09 14.90 18.48
N GLY A 243 7.90 14.72 19.78
CA GLY A 243 7.25 15.62 20.73
C GLY A 243 5.73 15.66 20.62
N PHE A 244 5.14 14.47 20.57
CA PHE A 244 3.71 14.21 20.71
C PHE A 244 3.36 13.45 22.01
N PRO A 245 3.99 13.71 23.18
CA PRO A 245 4.00 12.77 24.31
C PRO A 245 2.61 12.43 24.89
N ASN A 246 1.60 13.28 24.70
CA ASN A 246 0.23 13.07 25.21
C ASN A 246 -0.77 12.61 24.14
N SER A 247 -0.30 12.37 22.91
CA SER A 247 -1.15 12.03 21.77
C SER A 247 -1.30 10.53 21.55
N VAL A 248 -0.60 9.69 22.32
CA VAL A 248 -0.62 8.24 22.15
C VAL A 248 -1.68 7.59 23.02
N LYS A 249 -2.51 6.78 22.39
CA LYS A 249 -3.61 6.03 23.02
C LYS A 249 -3.52 4.58 22.56
N ARG A 250 -3.98 3.64 23.39
CA ARG A 250 -4.30 2.30 22.91
C ARG A 250 -5.63 2.36 22.15
N SER A 251 -5.79 1.48 21.17
CA SER A 251 -7.09 1.20 20.54
C SER A 251 -8.16 0.94 21.60
N GLU A 252 -9.38 1.44 21.41
CA GLU A 252 -10.56 1.15 22.23
C GLU A 252 -10.94 -0.33 22.17
N LEU A 253 -10.49 -1.04 21.13
CA LEU A 253 -10.58 -2.50 21.03
C LEU A 253 -9.52 -3.24 21.83
N THR A 254 -8.72 -2.58 22.67
CA THR A 254 -7.73 -3.24 23.55
C THR A 254 -8.40 -3.63 24.86
N SER A 255 -8.65 -4.92 25.08
CA SER A 255 -9.24 -5.45 26.32
C SER A 255 -8.92 -6.93 26.51
N ASP A 256 -9.19 -7.46 27.72
CA ASP A 256 -9.07 -8.90 28.00
C ASP A 256 -10.04 -9.77 27.18
N GLN A 257 -11.07 -9.15 26.57
CA GLN A 257 -12.04 -9.83 25.71
C GLN A 257 -11.64 -9.83 24.23
N THR A 258 -10.58 -9.09 23.89
CA THR A 258 -10.13 -8.97 22.50
C THR A 258 -9.49 -10.28 22.06
N PRO A 259 -9.98 -10.91 20.97
CA PRO A 259 -9.41 -12.17 20.50
C PRO A 259 -7.96 -11.94 20.08
N THR A 260 -7.13 -12.98 20.21
CA THR A 260 -5.77 -12.95 19.65
C THR A 260 -5.84 -12.77 18.13
N LEU A 261 -4.76 -12.26 17.53
CA LEU A 261 -4.68 -12.10 16.07
C LEU A 261 -4.93 -13.42 15.34
N GLU A 262 -4.43 -14.53 15.88
CA GLU A 262 -4.63 -15.88 15.34
C GLU A 262 -6.10 -16.32 15.43
N GLN A 263 -6.73 -16.13 16.60
CA GLN A 263 -8.15 -16.42 16.80
C GLN A 263 -9.01 -15.61 15.83
N PHE A 264 -8.75 -14.30 15.70
CA PHE A 264 -9.49 -13.43 14.78
C PHE A 264 -9.31 -13.87 13.32
N ARG A 265 -8.08 -14.20 12.90
CA ARG A 265 -7.81 -14.70 11.54
C ARG A 265 -8.59 -15.98 11.22
N ALA A 266 -8.72 -16.90 12.19
CA ALA A 266 -9.47 -18.14 12.00
C ALA A 266 -10.96 -17.89 11.73
N VAL A 267 -11.56 -16.87 12.36
CA VAL A 267 -12.99 -16.54 12.23
C VAL A 267 -13.28 -15.30 11.38
N ARG A 268 -12.27 -14.70 10.74
CA ARG A 268 -12.41 -13.43 9.99
C ARG A 268 -13.52 -13.48 8.95
N HIS A 269 -13.68 -14.61 8.26
CA HIS A 269 -14.72 -14.82 7.25
C HIS A 269 -16.15 -14.75 7.82
N LEU A 270 -16.33 -14.96 9.12
CA LEU A 270 -17.60 -14.81 9.83
C LEU A 270 -17.76 -13.40 10.42
N ALA A 271 -16.64 -12.79 10.85
CA ALA A 271 -16.63 -11.55 11.61
C ALA A 271 -16.46 -10.28 10.75
N SER A 272 -15.96 -10.40 9.52
CA SER A 272 -15.64 -9.27 8.65
C SER A 272 -16.39 -9.32 7.33
N THR A 273 -16.98 -8.18 6.96
CA THR A 273 -17.57 -7.96 5.64
C THR A 273 -16.58 -7.35 4.64
N ARG A 274 -15.36 -7.03 5.08
CA ARG A 274 -14.29 -6.46 4.26
C ARG A 274 -13.63 -7.56 3.44
N VAL A 275 -13.59 -7.38 2.13
CA VAL A 275 -12.84 -8.27 1.23
C VAL A 275 -11.35 -8.12 1.54
N PRO A 276 -10.62 -9.20 1.86
CA PRO A 276 -9.18 -9.14 2.05
C PRO A 276 -8.51 -8.63 0.77
N GLU A 277 -7.55 -7.72 0.92
CA GLU A 277 -6.75 -7.30 -0.22
C GLU A 277 -5.98 -8.50 -0.81
N PRO A 278 -5.91 -8.60 -2.15
CA PRO A 278 -5.06 -9.59 -2.79
C PRO A 278 -3.63 -9.45 -2.29
N LYS A 279 -2.98 -10.57 -1.95
CA LYS A 279 -1.55 -10.53 -1.64
C LYS A 279 -0.80 -10.06 -2.88
N VAL A 280 0.01 -9.00 -2.75
CA VAL A 280 0.99 -8.64 -3.78
C VAL A 280 2.10 -9.69 -3.72
N ILE A 281 1.88 -10.81 -4.38
CA ILE A 281 2.94 -11.79 -4.62
C ILE A 281 3.78 -11.20 -5.75
N LYS A 282 4.84 -10.47 -5.42
CA LYS A 282 5.95 -10.33 -6.38
C LYS A 282 6.60 -11.71 -6.44
N ASP A 283 6.11 -12.55 -7.35
CA ASP A 283 6.61 -13.90 -7.61
C ASP A 283 8.01 -13.79 -8.26
N ARG A 284 8.97 -13.38 -7.46
CA ARG A 284 10.37 -13.67 -7.72
C ARG A 284 10.80 -14.61 -6.62
N SER A 285 10.62 -15.90 -6.87
CA SER A 285 11.25 -16.95 -6.08
C SER A 285 12.73 -17.00 -6.42
N VAL A 286 13.58 -17.05 -5.40
CA VAL A 286 14.97 -17.45 -5.54
C VAL A 286 14.98 -18.92 -5.99
N PRO A 287 15.79 -19.29 -7.01
CA PRO A 287 15.97 -20.68 -7.40
C PRO A 287 16.48 -21.53 -6.23
N LYS A 288 16.09 -22.80 -6.17
CA LYS A 288 16.49 -23.70 -5.08
C LYS A 288 18.01 -23.84 -5.02
N GLU A 289 18.67 -23.90 -6.17
CA GLU A 289 20.12 -24.03 -6.29
C GLU A 289 20.86 -22.88 -5.60
N GLU A 290 20.33 -21.67 -5.72
CA GLU A 290 20.88 -20.48 -5.09
C GLU A 290 20.66 -20.49 -3.57
N LEU A 291 19.47 -20.91 -3.10
CA LEU A 291 19.22 -21.06 -1.67
C LEU A 291 20.09 -22.15 -1.04
N ASP A 292 20.33 -23.26 -1.75
CA ASP A 292 21.21 -24.34 -1.30
C ASP A 292 22.69 -23.90 -1.30
N GLN A 293 23.10 -23.05 -2.26
CA GLN A 293 24.43 -22.43 -2.24
C GLN A 293 24.55 -21.46 -1.07
N PHE A 294 23.54 -20.62 -0.84
CA PHE A 294 23.50 -19.68 0.28
C PHE A 294 23.57 -20.40 1.63
N PHE A 295 22.80 -21.48 1.80
CA PHE A 295 22.85 -22.34 2.99
C PHE A 295 24.26 -22.88 3.21
N ARG A 296 24.88 -23.47 2.18
CA ARG A 296 26.25 -24.01 2.26
C ARG A 296 27.28 -22.97 2.66
N VAL A 297 27.19 -21.76 2.12
CA VAL A 297 28.06 -20.64 2.49
C VAL A 297 27.86 -20.27 3.95
N LEU A 298 26.60 -20.15 4.43
CA LEU A 298 26.31 -19.85 5.82
C LEU A 298 26.78 -20.94 6.79
N SER A 299 26.65 -22.22 6.42
CA SER A 299 27.11 -23.35 7.25
C SER A 299 28.63 -23.35 7.49
N GLY A 300 29.40 -22.70 6.62
CA GLY A 300 30.86 -22.52 6.80
C GLY A 300 31.25 -21.37 7.73
N LEU A 301 30.28 -20.60 8.24
CA LEU A 301 30.51 -19.46 9.13
C LEU A 301 30.29 -19.84 10.60
N THR A 302 30.74 -18.98 11.51
CA THR A 302 30.45 -19.13 12.94
C THR A 302 28.98 -18.77 13.26
N PRO A 303 28.35 -19.37 14.29
CA PRO A 303 26.98 -19.03 14.71
C PRO A 303 26.76 -17.55 15.00
N SER A 304 27.74 -16.87 15.60
CA SER A 304 27.70 -15.42 15.84
C SER A 304 27.65 -14.61 14.54
N ARG A 305 28.37 -15.04 13.50
CA ARG A 305 28.39 -14.36 12.21
C ARG A 305 27.09 -14.58 11.42
N VAL A 306 26.52 -15.79 11.49
CA VAL A 306 25.20 -16.09 10.89
C VAL A 306 24.10 -15.27 11.56
N ARG A 307 24.10 -15.17 12.91
CA ARG A 307 23.17 -14.29 13.64
C ARG A 307 23.33 -12.82 13.26
N PHE A 308 24.56 -12.35 13.11
CA PHE A 308 24.80 -10.98 12.65
C PHE A 308 24.18 -10.72 11.27
N PHE A 309 24.36 -11.64 10.32
CA PHE A 309 23.75 -11.52 8.99
C PHE A 309 22.22 -11.65 9.03
N TYR A 310 21.69 -12.54 9.86
CA TYR A 310 20.25 -12.64 10.10
C TYR A 310 19.69 -11.31 10.60
N ARG A 311 20.28 -10.74 11.66
CA ARG A 311 19.87 -9.44 12.21
C ARG A 311 20.04 -8.31 11.19
N GLN A 312 21.15 -8.23 10.46
CA GLN A 312 21.35 -7.20 9.44
C GLN A 312 20.32 -7.28 8.31
N ARG A 313 20.00 -8.49 7.83
CA ARG A 313 19.00 -8.68 6.77
C ARG A 313 17.58 -8.47 7.31
N TRP A 314 17.30 -8.91 8.54
CA TRP A 314 16.06 -8.62 9.25
C TRP A 314 15.85 -7.12 9.43
N GLU A 315 16.87 -6.43 9.95
CA GLU A 315 16.88 -4.98 10.07
C GLU A 315 16.80 -4.30 8.70
N SER A 316 17.43 -4.82 7.65
CA SER A 316 17.25 -4.27 6.29
C SER A 316 15.83 -4.45 5.76
N CYS A 317 15.17 -5.57 6.06
CA CYS A 317 13.74 -5.79 5.77
C CYS A 317 12.84 -4.88 6.61
N ARG A 318 13.30 -4.52 7.81
CA ARG A 318 12.60 -3.68 8.80
C ARG A 318 12.85 -2.18 8.61
N LEU A 319 13.99 -1.79 8.04
CA LEU A 319 14.48 -0.40 7.96
C LEU A 319 14.47 0.15 6.54
N ASN A 320 14.29 -0.68 5.49
CA ASN A 320 14.21 -0.16 4.12
C ASN A 320 12.96 0.72 3.95
N PRO A 321 13.10 2.03 3.73
CA PRO A 321 11.96 2.94 3.69
C PRO A 321 11.14 2.77 2.40
N GLY A 322 11.68 2.23 1.31
CA GLY A 322 11.03 2.33 -0.02
C GLY A 322 10.19 1.15 -0.50
N SER A 323 10.35 -0.04 0.08
CA SER A 323 9.84 -1.28 -0.51
C SER A 323 9.38 -2.29 0.55
N LEU A 324 8.31 -3.03 0.26
CA LEU A 324 8.07 -4.32 0.93
C LEU A 324 9.35 -5.16 0.85
N PRO A 325 9.70 -5.97 1.88
CA PRO A 325 10.73 -6.99 1.75
C PRO A 325 10.48 -7.76 0.47
N LEU A 326 11.51 -7.95 -0.36
CA LEU A 326 11.33 -8.78 -1.54
C LEU A 326 10.96 -10.18 -1.08
N ALA A 327 10.12 -10.90 -1.84
CA ALA A 327 9.83 -12.31 -1.55
C ALA A 327 11.12 -13.13 -1.39
N THR A 328 12.17 -12.73 -2.12
CA THR A 328 13.53 -13.27 -2.00
C THR A 328 14.15 -13.04 -0.63
N ASP A 329 13.98 -11.88 -0.01
CA ASP A 329 14.54 -11.58 1.32
C ASP A 329 13.96 -12.50 2.40
N ILE A 330 12.65 -12.78 2.32
CA ILE A 330 11.98 -13.74 3.19
C ILE A 330 12.58 -15.14 3.01
N GLN A 331 12.81 -15.56 1.76
CA GLN A 331 13.40 -16.88 1.48
C GLN A 331 14.82 -17.02 2.03
N TYR A 332 15.68 -15.99 1.94
CA TYR A 332 17.00 -16.06 2.57
C TYR A 332 16.93 -16.02 4.10
N LEU A 333 16.00 -15.25 4.70
CA LEU A 333 15.78 -15.24 6.14
C LEU A 333 15.34 -16.62 6.64
N GLN A 334 14.43 -17.28 5.92
CA GLN A 334 14.01 -18.65 6.21
C GLN A 334 15.17 -19.65 6.09
N THR A 335 15.99 -19.55 5.04
CA THR A 335 17.18 -20.42 4.90
C THR A 335 18.16 -20.23 6.06
N THR A 336 18.33 -19.00 6.52
CA THR A 336 19.18 -18.68 7.68
C THR A 336 18.60 -19.27 8.97
N LEU A 337 17.28 -19.15 9.20
CA LEU A 337 16.59 -19.77 10.34
C LEU A 337 16.69 -21.29 10.33
N ARG A 338 16.54 -21.93 9.16
CA ARG A 338 16.70 -23.40 9.03
C ARG A 338 18.09 -23.86 9.48
N LEU A 339 19.13 -23.11 9.14
CA LEU A 339 20.49 -23.40 9.60
C LEU A 339 20.63 -23.25 11.12
N LEU A 340 20.10 -22.16 11.69
CA LEU A 340 20.15 -21.93 13.13
C LEU A 340 19.40 -23.01 13.91
N HIS A 341 18.23 -23.45 13.42
CA HIS A 341 17.51 -24.58 14.00
C HIS A 341 18.32 -25.89 13.91
N ALA A 342 18.91 -26.18 12.75
CA ALA A 342 19.73 -27.39 12.58
C ALA A 342 20.94 -27.42 13.53
N TRP A 343 21.56 -26.27 13.80
CA TRP A 343 22.64 -26.16 14.78
C TRP A 343 22.15 -26.31 16.22
N SER A 344 21.00 -25.72 16.55
CA SER A 344 20.36 -25.91 17.86
C SER A 344 20.07 -27.40 18.13
N ASP A 345 19.55 -28.11 17.14
CA ASP A 345 19.26 -29.56 17.24
C ASP A 345 20.53 -30.40 17.41
N GLN A 346 21.67 -29.90 16.93
CA GLN A 346 22.99 -30.52 17.10
C GLN A 346 23.67 -30.13 18.42
N GLY A 347 23.00 -29.36 19.28
CA GLY A 347 23.53 -28.89 20.56
C GLY A 347 24.58 -27.79 20.43
N ILE A 348 24.68 -27.14 19.27
CA ILE A 348 25.53 -25.98 19.07
C ILE A 348 24.81 -24.77 19.65
N ASP A 349 25.47 -24.03 20.55
CA ASP A 349 24.92 -22.81 21.12
C ASP A 349 24.75 -21.74 20.02
N VAL A 350 23.49 -21.58 19.62
CA VAL A 350 23.08 -20.55 18.67
C VAL A 350 22.66 -19.26 19.34
N GLY A 351 22.56 -19.25 20.68
CA GLY A 351 22.34 -18.14 21.62
C GLY A 351 21.19 -17.18 21.41
#